data_AF-A0A7J6UVL5-F1
#
_entry.id   AF-A0A7J6UVL5-F1
#
_cell.length_a   1.000
_cell.length_b   1.000
_cell.length_c   1.000
_cell.angle_alpha   90.00
_cell.angle_beta   90.00
_cell.angle_gamma   90.00
#
_symmetry.space_group_name_H-M   'P 1'
#
loop_
_entity.id
_entity.type
_entity.pdbx_description
1 polymer ?
#
loop_
_entity_poly.entity_id
_entity_poly.type
_entity_poly.pdbx_seq_one_letter_code
_entity_poly.pdbx_strand_id
1 'polypeptide(L)' 'PTIFIEIIQRLGCMMKDEDGKTFQKAGCGGFGKGNFSALFKSIEEYEKTLEAKVTVNGA' A
#
# COMPACT_ATOMS: atom_id res chain seq x y z
N PRO A 1 -4.31 0.58 -16.38
CA PRO A 1 -3.50 0.36 -15.16
C PRO A 1 -2.00 0.57 -15.44
N THR A 2 -1.47 1.76 -15.14
CA THR A 2 -0.06 2.11 -15.47
C THR A 2 0.71 2.63 -14.26
N ILE A 3 0.35 3.78 -13.71
CA ILE A 3 1.00 4.35 -12.51
C ILE A 3 -0.06 4.65 -11.46
N PHE A 4 0.25 4.36 -10.20
CA PHE A 4 -0.49 4.82 -9.04
C PHE A 4 0.48 5.32 -7.95
N ILE A 5 -0.05 6.11 -7.01
CA ILE A 5 0.71 6.71 -5.92
C ILE A 5 0.29 6.05 -4.60
N GLU A 6 1.25 5.73 -3.75
CA GLU A 6 1.03 5.20 -2.41
C GLU A 6 1.26 6.32 -1.37
N ILE A 7 0.30 6.51 -0.46
CA ILE A 7 0.43 7.43 0.66
C ILE A 7 0.65 6.61 1.93
N ILE A 8 1.74 6.87 2.66
CA ILE A 8 2.11 6.13 3.86
C ILE A 8 2.54 7.05 5.00
N GLN A 9 2.36 6.57 6.24
CA GLN A 9 2.96 7.13 7.45
C GLN A 9 3.65 6.00 8.21
N ARG A 10 4.90 6.22 8.63
CA ARG A 10 5.66 5.26 9.42
C ARG A 10 5.61 5.66 10.89
N LEU A 11 5.37 4.70 11.78
CA LEU A 11 5.30 4.94 13.22
C LEU A 11 6.30 4.05 13.96
N GLY A 12 6.98 4.60 14.97
CA GLY A 12 7.98 3.87 15.77
C GLY A 12 9.39 3.93 15.18
N CYS A 13 10.27 3.02 15.62
CA CYS A 13 11.69 2.95 15.27
C CYS A 13 12.48 4.26 15.44
N MET A 14 12.15 5.03 16.49
CA MET A 14 12.88 6.26 16.81
C MET A 14 14.27 5.90 17.32
N MET A 15 15.28 6.58 16.81
CA MET A 15 16.67 6.49 17.23
C MET A 15 17.15 7.87 17.68
N LYS A 16 18.23 7.89 18.46
CA LYS A 16 18.95 9.10 18.82
C LYS A 16 20.33 9.06 18.19
N ASP A 17 20.79 10.20 17.68
CA ASP A 17 22.19 10.37 17.27
C ASP A 17 23.08 10.68 18.49
N GLU A 18 24.38 10.86 18.23
CA GLU A 18 25.38 11.21 19.26
C GLU A 18 25.11 12.59 19.90
N ASP A 19 24.43 13.48 19.16
CA ASP A 19 23.99 14.81 19.63
C ASP A 19 22.64 14.76 20.38
N GLY A 20 22.04 13.58 20.53
CA GLY A 20 20.76 13.36 21.21
C GLY A 20 19.51 13.74 20.42
N LYS A 21 19.63 14.14 19.15
CA LYS A 21 18.48 14.42 18.28
C LYS A 21 17.78 13.12 17.90
N THR A 22 16.46 13.17 17.95
CA THR A 22 15.63 12.00 17.67
C THR A 22 15.23 11.99 16.19
N PHE A 23 15.45 10.86 15.52
CA PHE A 23 15.06 10.65 14.12
C PHE A 23 14.42 9.27 13.95
N GLN A 24 13.66 9.06 12.87
CA GLN A 24 13.04 7.77 12.60
C GLN A 24 13.90 6.92 11.66
N LYS A 25 14.06 5.63 11.98
CA LYS A 25 14.71 4.66 11.07
C LYS A 25 14.00 4.61 9.73
N ALA A 26 14.76 4.73 8.64
CA ALA A 26 14.25 4.48 7.30
C ALA A 26 13.63 3.07 7.19
N GLY A 27 12.48 2.97 6.52
CA GLY A 27 11.79 1.69 6.35
C GLY A 27 11.12 1.13 7.60
N CYS A 28 10.93 1.93 8.66
CA CYS A 28 10.20 1.48 9.86
C CYS A 28 8.80 0.93 9.50
N GLY A 29 8.47 -0.28 9.96
CA GLY A 29 7.25 -0.99 9.59
C GLY A 29 7.34 -1.80 8.28
N GLY A 30 8.47 -1.78 7.58
CA GLY A 30 8.68 -2.52 6.33
C GLY A 30 7.92 -1.93 5.15
N PHE A 31 7.63 -2.75 4.14
CA PHE A 31 6.96 -2.35 2.90
C PHE A 31 5.64 -3.10 2.69
N GLY A 32 4.88 -3.28 3.78
CA GLY A 32 3.54 -3.84 3.69
C GLY A 32 3.46 -5.34 3.33
N LYS A 33 4.52 -6.14 3.52
CA LYS A 33 4.53 -7.60 3.21
C LYS A 33 3.30 -8.35 3.74
N GLY A 34 2.81 -8.00 4.94
CA GLY A 34 1.62 -8.60 5.54
C GLY A 34 0.28 -8.20 4.88
N ASN A 35 0.27 -7.12 4.09
CA ASN A 35 -0.92 -6.59 3.42
C ASN A 35 -1.03 -7.03 1.95
N PHE A 36 -0.03 -7.73 1.38
CA PHE A 36 -0.08 -8.12 -0.04
C PHE A 36 -1.32 -8.97 -0.34
N SER A 37 -1.69 -9.90 0.54
CA SER A 37 -2.90 -10.72 0.36
C SER A 37 -4.18 -9.87 0.31
N ALA A 38 -4.32 -8.90 1.22
CA ALA A 38 -5.46 -7.99 1.25
C ALA A 38 -5.47 -7.05 0.03
N LEU A 39 -4.31 -6.54 -0.36
CA LEU A 39 -4.15 -5.71 -1.54
C LEU A 39 -4.56 -6.47 -2.82
N PHE A 40 -4.00 -7.66 -3.04
CA PHE A 40 -4.36 -8.48 -4.20
C PHE A 40 -5.84 -8.84 -4.21
N LYS A 41 -6.41 -9.20 -3.05
CA LYS A 41 -7.84 -9.45 -2.94
C LYS A 41 -8.67 -8.23 -3.34
N SER A 42 -8.30 -7.02 -2.89
CA SER A 42 -9.02 -5.80 -3.26
C SER A 42 -8.92 -5.46 -4.75
N ILE A 43 -7.77 -5.76 -5.37
CA ILE A 43 -7.56 -5.56 -6.82
C ILE A 43 -8.40 -6.57 -7.61
N GLU A 44 -8.36 -7.84 -7.22
CA GLU A 44 -9.13 -8.90 -7.88
C GLU A 44 -10.64 -8.64 -7.80
N GLU A 45 -11.14 -8.21 -6.64
CA GLU A 45 -12.53 -7.79 -6.48
C GLU A 45 -12.88 -6.60 -7.37
N TYR A 46 -12.00 -5.60 -7.47
CA TYR A 46 -12.22 -4.45 -8.35
C TYR A 46 -12.25 -4.85 -9.84
N GLU A 47 -11.33 -5.71 -10.29
CA GLU A 47 -11.31 -6.20 -11.68
C GLU A 47 -12.60 -6.94 -12.05
N LYS A 48 -13.13 -7.80 -11.16
CA LYS A 48 -14.41 -8.48 -11.36
C LYS A 48 -15.57 -7.50 -11.57
N THR A 49 -15.59 -6.37 -10.84
CA THR A 49 -16.64 -5.35 -11.03
C THR A 49 -16.56 -4.65 -12.38
N LEU A 50 -15.37 -4.55 -12.97
CA LEU A 50 -15.17 -3.94 -14.29
C LEU A 50 -15.57 -4.92 -15.40
N GLU A 51 -15.20 -6.18 -15.30
CA GLU A 51 -15.62 -7.22 -16.26
C GLU A 51 -17.14 -7.36 -16.31
N ALA A 52 -17.80 -7.37 -15.14
CA ALA A 52 -19.26 -7.40 -15.06
C ALA A 52 -19.92 -6.19 -15.74
N LYS A 53 -19.31 -5.01 -15.67
CA LYS A 53 -19.80 -3.79 -16.35
C LYS A 53 -19.56 -3.82 -17.86
N VAL A 54 -18.52 -4.50 -18.35
CA VAL A 54 -18.26 -4.65 -19.79
C VAL A 54 -19.32 -5.56 -20.42
N THR A 55 -19.68 -6.67 -19.78
CA THR A 55 -20.69 -7.61 -20.28
C THR A 55 -22.10 -6.99 -20.37
N VAL A 56 -22.46 -6.09 -19.44
CA VAL A 56 -23.78 -5.44 -19.41
C VAL A 56 -23.91 -4.32 -20.46
N ASN A 57 -22.81 -3.70 -20.88
CA ASN A 57 -22.83 -2.60 -21.86
C ASN A 57 -22.54 -3.07 -23.31
N GLY A 58 -22.35 -4.38 -23.52
CA GLY A 58 -22.03 -5.00 -24.82
C GLY A 58 -23.06 -6.02 -25.32
N ALA A 59 -24.26 -6.06 -24.74
CA ALA A 59 -25.40 -6.86 -25.19
C ALA A 59 -26.55 -5.97 -25.67
#